data_AF-A0A520XTI1-F1
#
_entry.id   AF-A0A520XTI1-F1
#
_cell.length_a   1.000
_cell.length_b   1.000
_cell.length_c   1.000
_cell.angle_alpha   90.00
_cell.angle_beta   90.00
_cell.angle_gamma   90.00
#
_symmetry.space_group_name_H-M   'P 1'
#
loop_
_entity.id
_entity.type
_entity.pdbx_description
1 polymer ?
#
loop_
_entity_poly.entity_id
_entity_poly.type
_entity_poly.pdbx_seq_one_letter_code
_entity_poly.pdbx_strand_id
1 'polypeptide(L)'
;DPWRIVLGDVALDARSTPHESWKGDLGDLLDELGSRDMVQVLVEGGAQTAGSFHRANLVDEYWIYVAPTIMGGDDAKSAFAGEGAATMADLHRGEFVSVTKLGADVRLVMRHLDASE
;
A
#
# COMPACT_ATOMS: atom_id res chain seq x y z
N ASP A 1 2.14 -17.51 -11.67
CA ASP A 1 1.13 -16.46 -11.47
C ASP A 1 1.13 -15.98 -10.03
N PRO A 2 1.01 -14.66 -9.79
CA PRO A 2 0.90 -14.15 -8.42
C PRO A 2 -0.43 -14.58 -7.80
N TRP A 3 -0.41 -14.85 -6.50
CA TRP A 3 -1.65 -15.04 -5.75
C TRP A 3 -2.30 -13.68 -5.55
N ARG A 4 -3.49 -13.51 -6.16
CA ARG A 4 -4.27 -12.28 -6.01
C ARG A 4 -5.23 -12.48 -4.86
N ILE A 5 -5.08 -11.69 -3.81
CA ILE A 5 -5.95 -11.72 -2.65
C ILE A 5 -6.75 -10.43 -2.62
N VAL A 6 -8.08 -10.54 -2.53
CA VAL A 6 -8.96 -9.38 -2.39
C VAL A 6 -9.31 -9.22 -0.92
N LEU A 7 -9.10 -8.03 -0.37
CA LEU A 7 -9.59 -7.70 0.97
C LEU A 7 -11.09 -7.41 0.91
N GLY A 8 -11.87 -8.08 1.75
CA GLY A 8 -13.32 -7.95 1.80
C GLY A 8 -14.05 -8.89 0.85
N ASP A 9 -15.21 -8.43 0.37
CA ASP A 9 -16.06 -9.19 -0.54
C ASP A 9 -15.63 -9.01 -2.00
N VAL A 10 -15.70 -10.10 -2.76
CA VAL A 10 -15.54 -10.08 -4.22
C VAL A 10 -16.91 -9.84 -4.85
N ALA A 11 -17.02 -8.79 -5.65
CA ALA A 11 -18.28 -8.48 -6.34
C ALA A 11 -18.67 -9.61 -7.31
N LEU A 12 -19.98 -9.90 -7.41
CA LEU A 12 -20.50 -10.96 -8.28
C LEU A 12 -20.22 -10.70 -9.77
N ASP A 13 -20.05 -9.43 -10.14
CA ASP A 13 -19.73 -8.97 -11.49
C ASP A 13 -18.23 -8.68 -11.70
N ALA A 14 -17.37 -9.11 -10.77
CA ALA A 14 -15.93 -8.95 -10.88
C ALA A 14 -15.41 -9.62 -12.15
N ARG A 15 -14.66 -8.86 -12.97
CA ARG A 15 -14.09 -9.34 -14.24
C ARG A 15 -12.90 -10.30 -14.06
N SER A 16 -12.38 -10.42 -12.84
CA SER A 16 -11.27 -11.30 -12.49
C SER A 16 -11.56 -12.03 -11.20
N THR A 17 -11.29 -13.33 -11.17
CA THR A 17 -11.39 -14.14 -9.97
C THR A 17 -10.08 -14.06 -9.18
N PRO A 18 -10.10 -13.66 -7.90
CA PRO A 18 -8.91 -13.75 -7.07
C PRO A 18 -8.58 -15.20 -6.75
N HIS A 19 -7.35 -15.44 -6.29
CA HIS A 19 -6.98 -16.72 -5.68
C HIS A 19 -7.81 -16.93 -4.40
N GLU A 20 -7.97 -15.87 -3.60
CA GLU A 20 -8.65 -15.91 -2.32
C GLU A 20 -9.22 -14.52 -1.96
N SER A 21 -10.23 -14.48 -1.10
CA SER A 21 -10.70 -13.25 -0.46
C SER A 21 -10.43 -13.32 1.04
N TRP A 22 -9.94 -12.23 1.63
CA TRP A 22 -9.63 -12.16 3.05
C TRP A 22 -10.54 -11.20 3.80
N LYS A 23 -11.08 -11.64 4.94
CA LYS A 23 -11.79 -10.80 5.90
C LYS A 23 -11.22 -11.07 7.28
N GLY A 24 -10.48 -10.12 7.82
CA GLY A 24 -9.83 -10.27 9.11
C GLY A 24 -8.76 -9.22 9.32
N ASP A 25 -7.93 -9.44 10.32
CA ASP A 25 -6.75 -8.63 10.57
C ASP A 25 -5.73 -8.77 9.44
N LEU A 26 -4.94 -7.72 9.19
CA LEU A 26 -3.91 -7.75 8.14
C LEU A 26 -2.64 -8.48 8.59
N GLY A 27 -2.31 -8.43 9.87
CA GLY A 27 -1.20 -9.19 10.44
C GLY A 27 -1.45 -10.69 10.31
N ASP A 28 -2.66 -11.16 10.66
CA ASP A 28 -3.06 -12.56 10.49
C ASP A 28 -2.92 -13.02 9.02
N LEU A 29 -3.30 -12.17 8.06
CA LEU A 29 -3.11 -12.47 6.63
C LEU A 29 -1.64 -12.62 6.28
N LEU A 30 -0.79 -11.70 6.75
CA LEU A 30 0.65 -11.74 6.45
C LEU A 30 1.32 -12.95 7.13
N ASP A 31 0.92 -13.32 8.33
CA ASP A 31 1.40 -14.53 9.02
C ASP A 31 1.01 -15.79 8.26
N GLU A 32 -0.23 -15.87 7.77
CA GLU A 32 -0.69 -16.98 6.94
C GLU A 32 0.10 -17.06 5.63
N LEU A 33 0.33 -15.93 4.95
CA LEU A 33 1.14 -15.90 3.74
C LEU A 33 2.59 -16.30 4.00
N GLY A 34 3.17 -15.84 5.12
CA GLY A 34 4.50 -16.24 5.56
C GLY A 34 4.60 -17.75 5.82
N SER A 35 3.57 -18.35 6.41
CA SER A 35 3.50 -19.81 6.61
C SER A 35 3.46 -20.63 5.32
N ARG A 36 3.10 -19.97 4.20
CA ARG A 36 3.07 -20.53 2.84
C ARG A 36 4.33 -20.15 2.03
N ASP A 37 5.40 -19.74 2.71
CA ASP A 37 6.69 -19.27 2.13
C ASP A 37 6.55 -18.04 1.21
N MET A 38 5.49 -17.23 1.39
CA MET A 38 5.28 -16.00 0.62
C MET A 38 5.90 -14.80 1.33
N VAL A 39 7.17 -14.55 1.01
CA VAL A 39 7.99 -13.53 1.69
C VAL A 39 7.91 -12.13 1.06
N GLN A 40 7.15 -11.97 -0.03
CA GLN A 40 6.95 -10.68 -0.70
C GLN A 40 5.48 -10.51 -1.09
N VAL A 41 4.89 -9.42 -0.63
CA VAL A 41 3.51 -9.04 -0.94
C VAL A 41 3.51 -7.68 -1.62
N LEU A 42 2.83 -7.60 -2.76
CA LEU A 42 2.58 -6.33 -3.44
C LEU A 42 1.17 -5.87 -3.13
N VAL A 43 1.06 -4.78 -2.37
CA VAL A 43 -0.23 -4.19 -2.00
C VAL A 43 -0.65 -3.18 -3.06
N GLU A 44 -1.59 -3.59 -3.91
CA GLU A 44 -2.23 -2.74 -4.90
C GLU A 44 -3.70 -2.57 -4.57
N GLY A 45 -4.19 -1.34 -4.57
CA GLY A 45 -5.57 -1.06 -4.21
C GLY A 45 -5.88 0.41 -4.10
N GLY A 46 -7.09 0.70 -3.63
CA GLY A 46 -7.51 2.08 -3.36
C GLY A 46 -6.94 2.62 -2.06
N ALA A 47 -7.24 3.89 -1.80
CA ALA A 47 -6.76 4.63 -0.64
C ALA A 47 -7.02 3.94 0.71
N GLN A 48 -8.12 3.19 0.83
CA GLN A 48 -8.45 2.45 2.05
C GLN A 48 -7.50 1.29 2.31
N THR A 49 -7.19 0.48 1.29
CA THR A 49 -6.24 -0.63 1.39
C THR A 49 -4.84 -0.11 1.72
N ALA A 50 -4.35 0.88 0.98
CA ALA A 50 -3.05 1.48 1.26
C ALA A 50 -3.01 2.09 2.68
N GLY A 51 -4.08 2.77 3.08
CA GLY A 51 -4.24 3.36 4.41
C GLY A 51 -4.23 2.34 5.55
N SER A 52 -4.88 1.20 5.38
CA SER A 52 -4.94 0.16 6.42
C SER A 52 -3.58 -0.50 6.66
N PHE A 53 -2.83 -0.82 5.60
CA PHE A 53 -1.46 -1.34 5.75
C PHE A 53 -0.52 -0.32 6.39
N HIS A 54 -0.61 0.95 5.95
CA HIS A 54 0.19 2.03 6.51
C HIS A 54 -0.05 2.23 8.01
N ARG A 55 -1.32 2.34 8.44
CA ARG A 55 -1.66 2.52 9.86
C ARG A 55 -1.31 1.32 10.72
N ALA A 56 -1.34 0.12 10.15
CA ALA A 56 -0.94 -1.10 10.84
C ALA A 56 0.59 -1.25 10.95
N ASN A 57 1.38 -0.32 10.40
CA ASN A 57 2.84 -0.40 10.32
C ASN A 57 3.32 -1.69 9.64
N LEU A 58 2.64 -2.09 8.56
CA LEU A 58 2.89 -3.32 7.79
C LEU A 58 3.46 -3.02 6.39
N VAL A 59 4.14 -1.88 6.21
CA VAL A 59 4.71 -1.47 4.92
C VAL A 59 6.20 -1.21 5.07
N ASP A 60 7.01 -2.06 4.44
CA ASP A 60 8.47 -1.91 4.43
C ASP A 60 8.93 -0.91 3.36
N GLU A 61 8.28 -0.92 2.18
CA GLU A 61 8.68 -0.15 1.00
C GLU A 61 7.46 0.41 0.25
N TYR A 62 7.53 1.69 -0.10
CA TYR A 62 6.51 2.41 -0.85
C TYR A 62 7.00 2.65 -2.28
N TRP A 63 6.16 2.29 -3.26
CA TRP A 63 6.36 2.59 -4.67
C TRP A 63 5.31 3.61 -5.11
N ILE A 64 5.71 4.87 -5.23
CA ILE A 64 4.82 5.99 -5.51
C ILE A 64 5.06 6.49 -6.94
N TYR A 65 4.00 6.54 -7.74
CA TYR A 65 4.04 7.05 -9.11
C TYR A 65 3.34 8.40 -9.18
N VAL A 66 4.06 9.43 -9.65
CA VAL A 66 3.58 10.80 -9.75
C VAL A 66 3.56 11.21 -11.22
N ALA A 67 2.36 11.46 -11.74
CA ALA A 67 2.16 12.04 -13.06
C ALA A 67 2.28 13.57 -13.02
N PRO A 68 2.67 14.24 -14.13
CA PRO A 68 2.75 15.70 -14.21
C PRO A 68 1.35 16.31 -14.39
N THR A 69 0.44 16.05 -13.47
CA THR A 69 -0.96 16.47 -13.54
C THR A 69 -1.46 16.91 -12.16
N ILE A 70 -2.25 17.97 -12.13
CA ILE A 70 -2.86 18.51 -10.92
C ILE A 70 -4.37 18.37 -11.08
N MET A 71 -4.99 17.56 -10.22
CA MET A 71 -6.45 17.39 -10.19
C MET A 71 -7.13 18.62 -9.56
N GLY A 72 -6.55 19.18 -8.50
CA GLY A 72 -7.20 20.22 -7.68
C GLY A 72 -8.39 19.66 -6.88
N GLY A 73 -9.15 20.54 -6.23
CA GLY A 73 -10.34 20.18 -5.46
C GLY A 73 -10.06 19.55 -4.09
N ASP A 74 -11.02 19.69 -3.18
CA ASP A 74 -11.07 18.98 -1.89
C ASP A 74 -11.89 17.67 -1.96
N ASP A 75 -12.42 17.36 -3.15
CA ASP A 75 -13.15 16.12 -3.49
C ASP A 75 -12.25 15.05 -4.13
N ALA A 76 -10.98 15.36 -4.38
CA ALA A 76 -10.00 14.41 -4.89
C ALA A 76 -9.76 13.29 -3.88
N LYS A 77 -9.64 12.05 -4.38
CA LYS A 77 -9.27 10.91 -3.54
C LYS A 77 -7.77 10.98 -3.22
N SER A 78 -7.45 11.00 -1.92
CA SER A 78 -6.08 10.89 -1.43
C SER A 78 -5.46 9.52 -1.75
N ALA A 79 -4.12 9.43 -1.72
CA ALA A 79 -3.41 8.17 -1.90
C ALA A 79 -3.63 7.19 -0.72
N PHE A 80 -3.84 7.72 0.49
CA PHE A 80 -4.15 6.98 1.71
C PHE A 80 -5.42 7.54 2.33
N ALA A 81 -6.33 6.68 2.78
CA ALA A 81 -7.57 7.05 3.44
C ALA A 81 -7.62 6.52 4.88
N GLY A 82 -8.41 7.18 5.72
CA GLY A 82 -8.53 6.93 7.16
C GLY A 82 -7.74 7.96 7.98
N GLU A 83 -7.58 7.69 9.27
CA GLU A 83 -6.89 8.60 10.19
C GLU A 83 -5.40 8.75 9.82
N GLY A 84 -4.92 9.98 9.81
CA GLY A 84 -3.50 10.29 9.64
C GLY A 84 -2.78 10.44 10.98
N ALA A 85 -1.46 10.64 10.93
CA ALA A 85 -0.66 10.99 12.10
C ALA A 85 -1.21 12.25 12.79
N ALA A 86 -1.40 12.19 14.10
CA ALA A 86 -1.90 13.32 14.89
C ALA A 86 -0.84 14.42 15.06
N THR A 87 0.43 14.02 15.14
CA THR A 87 1.57 14.93 15.31
C THR A 87 2.71 14.63 14.34
N MET A 88 3.66 15.57 14.26
CA MET A 88 4.87 15.39 13.43
C MET A 88 5.81 14.30 13.94
N ALA A 89 5.68 13.94 15.22
CA ALA A 89 6.42 12.83 15.83
C ALA A 89 5.83 11.48 15.42
N ASP A 90 4.53 11.42 15.11
CA ASP A 90 3.83 10.19 14.72
C ASP A 90 3.95 9.90 13.22
N LEU A 91 4.66 10.73 12.46
CA LEU A 91 4.88 10.47 11.04
C LEU A 91 5.75 9.24 10.85
N HIS A 92 5.30 8.37 9.95
CA HIS A 92 6.15 7.37 9.34
C HIS A 92 7.27 8.05 8.54
N ARG A 93 8.52 7.83 8.94
CA ARG A 93 9.70 8.41 8.28
C ARG A 93 10.41 7.35 7.46
N GLY A 94 11.07 7.81 6.41
CA GLY A 94 11.72 6.95 5.45
C GLY A 94 12.72 7.73 4.60
N GLU A 95 13.46 7.01 3.78
CA GLU A 95 14.40 7.56 2.82
C GLU A 95 14.01 7.15 1.39
N PHE A 96 14.28 8.03 0.42
CA PHE A 96 14.15 7.66 -0.99
C PHE A 96 15.35 6.83 -1.42
N VAL A 97 15.13 5.53 -1.62
CA VAL A 97 16.15 4.62 -2.16
C VAL A 97 16.25 4.70 -3.68
N SER A 98 15.21 5.22 -4.36
CA SER A 98 15.25 5.48 -5.80
C SER A 98 14.29 6.57 -6.22
N VAL A 99 14.73 7.42 -7.15
CA VAL A 99 13.91 8.39 -7.88
C VAL A 99 14.18 8.21 -9.37
N THR A 100 13.18 7.75 -10.12
CA THR A 100 13.34 7.39 -11.53
C THR A 100 12.28 8.09 -12.38
N LYS A 101 12.69 8.80 -13.44
CA LYS A 101 11.75 9.30 -14.45
C LYS A 101 11.31 8.15 -15.36
N LEU A 102 10.00 7.97 -15.52
CA LEU A 102 9.38 6.95 -16.36
C LEU A 102 8.49 7.63 -17.41
N GLY A 103 9.05 7.91 -18.59
CA GLY A 103 8.34 8.69 -19.60
C GLY A 103 8.01 10.10 -19.10
N ALA A 104 6.72 10.41 -18.95
CA ALA A 104 6.26 11.69 -18.38
C ALA A 104 6.20 11.69 -16.84
N ASP A 105 6.19 10.52 -16.22
CA ASP A 105 5.95 10.34 -14.79
C ASP A 105 7.25 10.20 -14.00
N VAL A 106 7.14 10.25 -12.67
CA VAL A 106 8.23 9.95 -11.74
C VAL A 106 7.82 8.81 -10.83
N ARG A 107 8.68 7.79 -10.69
CA ARG A 107 8.59 6.77 -9.66
C ARG A 107 9.52 7.11 -8.51
N LEU A 108 8.97 7.17 -7.31
CA LEU A 108 9.68 7.28 -6.05
C LEU A 108 9.60 5.93 -5.34
N VAL A 109 10.75 5.41 -4.91
CA VAL A 109 10.82 4.25 -4.01
C VAL A 109 11.34 4.73 -2.67
N MET A 110 10.54 4.54 -1.62
CA MET A 110 10.83 4.97 -0.26
C MET A 110 10.82 3.77 0.68
N ARG A 111 11.83 3.63 1.54
CA ARG A 111 11.86 2.63 2.61
C ARG A 111 11.68 3.27 3.97
N HIS A 112 11.05 2.56 4.89
CA HIS A 112 11.01 2.98 6.29
C HIS A 112 12.43 3.17 6.84
N LEU A 113 12.63 4.18 7.71
CA LEU A 113 13.85 4.31 8.49
C LEU A 113 13.70 3.41 9.71
N ASP A 114 14.43 2.30 9.77
CA ASP A 114 14.49 1.49 10.98
C ASP A 114 14.94 2.34 12.17
N ALA A 115 14.32 2.12 13.33
CA ALA A 115 14.64 2.87 14.56
C ALA A 115 16.03 2.52 15.16
N SER A 116 16.96 2.02 14.35
CA SER A 116 18.27 1.54 14.78
C SER A 116 19.36 1.76 13.72
N GLU A 117 20.02 2.92 13.81
CA GLU A 117 21.48 3.06 13.87
C GLU A 117 21.85 4.00 15.03
#